data_AF-A0A939I5C9-F1
#
_entry.id   AF-A0A939I5C9-F1
#
_cell.length_a   1.000
_cell.length_b   1.000
_cell.length_c   1.000
_cell.angle_alpha   90.00
_cell.angle_beta   90.00
_cell.angle_gamma   90.00
#
_symmetry.space_group_name_H-M   'P 1'
#
loop_
_entity.id
_entity.type
_entity.pdbx_description
1 polymer ?
#
loop_
_entity_poly.entity_id
_entity_poly.type
_entity_poly.pdbx_seq_one_letter_code
_entity_poly.pdbx_strand_id
1 'polypeptide(L)'
;MAIALFAVVVVVTLGITLWVGRQGNAAEDFYAGGRDFTPLQNGFALSGDYLSAASFLGVAGLIALYGYDGVLYSIGFLVAWLVVLMLVAELVRNAGRYTLADVLALRLRHRKVRAAAGGASVMVTLLYLVAQMVGAGSLVALLLGTGSPHARTWTIVAVGALMIVYVTIGGMRATTWIQIVKAFLLTAGSVLLTVLLLVRFHGDVFELMRQAADHSGAGARYLEPGLKYGATLTSRLDFFSLGLALVLGTAGLPHILSRFYTVPTARAARRSTMWAIGLVGGFYLMAIVLGLGATALVGSAEVRHANSAGNTAVPLLALVLGGGNGSTGGAVLFALISAIAFATILAVVAGLTLASSAAFAHDIWAGAWRGRPRTRRGRIMERPSEQQEVVVARFAAAGIGAAAIVISLFAQQLNVAFLVGLAFAVAASSNLPVLLYSLFWSRFTARGAVWSVYGGLIPAITLVFFSPVVSGSKEALFPAIDFHWFPLENPGIISIPLGFLAGWIGTLISTEPADPDRFAELEVRALTGAGAA
;
A
#
# COMPACT_ATOMS: atom_id res chain seq x y z
N MET A 1 14.38 22.76 18.14
CA MET A 1 13.91 23.47 16.93
C MET A 1 13.22 22.54 15.93
N ALA A 2 13.89 21.49 15.43
CA ALA A 2 13.31 20.58 14.42
C ALA A 2 11.94 20.00 14.82
N ILE A 3 11.75 19.59 16.08
CA ILE A 3 10.47 19.09 16.60
C ILE A 3 9.36 20.15 16.51
N ALA A 4 9.65 21.41 16.84
CA ALA A 4 8.66 22.49 16.78
C ALA A 4 8.27 22.80 15.33
N LEU A 5 9.25 22.87 14.42
CA LEU A 5 9.02 23.06 12.99
C LEU A 5 8.19 21.90 12.41
N PHE A 6 8.56 20.66 12.76
CA PHE A 6 7.80 19.47 12.39
C PHE A 6 6.35 19.55 12.88
N ALA A 7 6.13 19.87 14.15
CA ALA A 7 4.79 19.98 14.71
C ALA A 7 3.95 21.06 14.00
N VAL A 8 4.55 22.22 13.70
CA VAL A 8 3.87 23.28 12.94
C VAL A 8 3.49 22.81 11.54
N VAL A 9 4.43 22.20 10.80
CA VAL A 9 4.14 21.71 9.44
C VAL A 9 3.05 20.65 9.48
N VAL A 10 3.10 19.70 10.42
CA VAL A 10 2.07 18.68 10.61
C VAL A 10 0.71 19.30 10.94
N VAL A 11 0.63 20.23 11.88
CA VAL A 11 -0.63 20.91 12.25
C VAL A 11 -1.20 21.68 11.07
N VAL A 12 -0.37 22.41 10.30
CA VAL A 12 -0.81 23.14 9.12
C VAL A 12 -1.31 22.18 8.04
N THR A 13 -0.55 21.12 7.73
CA THR A 13 -0.95 20.12 6.74
C THR A 13 -2.27 19.45 7.17
N LEU A 14 -2.41 19.07 8.44
CA LEU A 14 -3.65 18.50 8.98
C LEU A 14 -4.82 19.50 8.93
N GLY A 15 -4.58 20.76 9.26
CA GLY A 15 -5.60 21.82 9.20
C GLY A 15 -6.15 22.02 7.80
N ILE A 16 -5.27 22.10 6.79
CA ILE A 16 -5.66 22.22 5.36
C ILE A 16 -6.47 20.99 4.93
N THR A 17 -5.98 19.82 5.30
CA THR A 17 -6.57 18.51 5.00
C THR A 17 -7.98 18.37 5.58
N LEU A 18 -8.21 18.82 6.81
CA LEU A 18 -9.53 18.86 7.45
C LEU A 18 -10.45 19.91 6.83
N TRP A 19 -9.93 21.08 6.48
CA TRP A 19 -10.72 22.16 5.90
C TRP A 19 -11.25 21.78 4.51
N VAL A 20 -10.41 21.21 3.65
CA VAL A 20 -10.82 20.72 2.32
C VAL A 20 -11.81 19.56 2.43
N GLY A 21 -11.65 18.69 3.44
CA GLY A 21 -12.50 17.52 3.65
C GLY A 21 -13.94 17.82 4.08
N ARG A 22 -14.25 19.02 4.59
CA ARG A 22 -15.59 19.39 5.10
C ARG A 22 -16.56 19.92 4.05
N GLN A 23 -16.14 20.04 2.78
CA GLN A 23 -16.93 20.67 1.71
C GLN A 23 -17.83 19.69 0.92
N GLY A 24 -18.48 18.70 1.55
CA GLY A 24 -19.29 17.67 0.85
C GLY A 24 -20.53 17.15 1.61
N ASN A 25 -21.49 16.56 0.87
CA ASN A 25 -22.77 16.00 1.35
C ASN A 25 -22.67 14.49 1.68
N ALA A 26 -23.28 14.06 2.79
CA ALA A 26 -22.75 12.99 3.65
C ALA A 26 -22.77 11.52 3.18
N ALA A 27 -23.58 11.12 2.18
CA ALA A 27 -23.74 9.69 1.84
C ALA A 27 -23.05 9.27 0.54
N GLU A 28 -23.32 9.94 -0.59
CA GLU A 28 -22.69 9.64 -1.88
C GLU A 28 -21.21 10.05 -1.93
N ASP A 29 -20.82 11.13 -1.23
CA ASP A 29 -19.42 11.56 -1.12
C ASP A 29 -18.56 10.61 -0.27
N PHE A 30 -19.19 9.80 0.61
CA PHE A 30 -18.46 8.93 1.52
C PHE A 30 -17.82 7.73 0.80
N TYR A 31 -18.46 7.20 -0.25
CA TYR A 31 -18.02 5.96 -0.92
C TYR A 31 -17.60 6.10 -2.39
N ALA A 32 -18.00 7.15 -3.12
CA ALA A 32 -17.61 7.34 -4.52
C ALA A 32 -17.08 8.75 -4.83
N GLY A 33 -17.17 9.68 -3.87
CA GLY A 33 -16.71 11.06 -4.05
C GLY A 33 -17.38 11.79 -5.21
N GLY A 34 -18.65 11.49 -5.50
CA GLY A 34 -19.45 12.16 -6.54
C GLY A 34 -19.14 11.82 -8.00
N ARG A 35 -18.06 11.05 -8.28
CA ARG A 35 -17.56 10.78 -9.65
C ARG A 35 -17.11 12.01 -10.46
N ASP A 36 -16.83 13.12 -9.78
CA ASP A 36 -16.57 14.42 -10.42
C ASP A 36 -15.08 14.73 -10.67
N PHE A 37 -14.18 13.80 -10.35
CA PHE A 37 -12.75 14.09 -10.45
C PHE A 37 -12.26 14.08 -11.90
N THR A 38 -11.47 15.09 -12.25
CA THR A 38 -10.77 15.15 -13.54
C THR A 38 -9.69 14.06 -13.62
N PRO A 39 -9.30 13.61 -14.83
CA PRO A 39 -8.26 12.60 -14.98
C PRO A 39 -6.92 12.97 -14.32
N LEU A 40 -6.57 14.25 -14.31
CA LEU A 40 -5.34 14.73 -13.66
C LEU A 40 -5.44 14.63 -12.14
N GLN A 41 -6.53 15.13 -11.55
CA GLN A 41 -6.76 15.05 -10.11
C GLN A 41 -6.77 13.60 -9.63
N ASN A 42 -7.46 12.71 -10.37
CA ASN A 42 -7.47 11.30 -10.02
C ASN A 42 -6.11 10.63 -10.24
N GLY A 43 -5.33 11.04 -11.24
CA GLY A 43 -3.95 10.60 -11.43
C GLY A 43 -3.04 10.96 -10.23
N PHE A 44 -3.15 12.18 -9.71
CA PHE A 44 -2.49 12.57 -8.46
C PHE A 44 -2.99 11.78 -7.25
N ALA A 45 -4.29 11.53 -7.14
CA ALA A 45 -4.85 10.72 -6.05
C ALA A 45 -4.35 9.27 -6.10
N LEU A 46 -4.35 8.64 -7.28
CA LEU A 46 -3.80 7.30 -7.52
C LEU A 46 -2.31 7.23 -7.18
N SER A 47 -1.53 8.22 -7.62
CA SER A 47 -0.12 8.35 -7.28
C SER A 47 0.06 8.50 -5.78
N GLY A 48 -0.80 9.30 -5.14
CA GLY A 48 -0.85 9.44 -3.70
C GLY A 48 -1.06 8.09 -3.02
N ASP A 49 -2.16 7.39 -3.28
CA ASP A 49 -2.41 6.09 -2.64
C ASP A 49 -1.28 5.07 -2.85
N TYR A 50 -0.59 5.14 -3.99
CA TYR A 50 0.53 4.27 -4.30
C TYR A 50 1.84 4.66 -3.59
N LEU A 51 2.18 5.95 -3.61
CA LEU A 51 3.38 6.47 -2.97
C LEU A 51 3.15 6.57 -1.46
N SER A 52 3.74 5.64 -0.72
CA SER A 52 3.61 5.55 0.73
C SER A 52 4.95 5.71 1.44
N ALA A 53 4.98 5.55 2.77
CA ALA A 53 6.24 5.49 3.51
C ALA A 53 7.16 4.37 3.00
N ALA A 54 6.61 3.29 2.43
CA ALA A 54 7.43 2.30 1.75
C ALA A 54 8.20 2.90 0.59
N SER A 55 7.54 3.64 -0.29
CA SER A 55 8.18 4.21 -1.48
C SER A 55 9.24 5.24 -1.10
N PHE A 56 8.96 6.11 -0.13
CA PHE A 56 9.86 7.21 0.23
C PHE A 56 10.95 6.82 1.23
N LEU A 57 10.58 6.14 2.32
CA LEU A 57 11.51 5.75 3.39
C LEU A 57 12.09 4.37 3.13
N GLY A 58 11.23 3.39 2.83
CA GLY A 58 11.62 2.00 2.72
C GLY A 58 12.51 1.71 1.51
N VAL A 59 12.09 2.08 0.30
CA VAL A 59 12.82 1.80 -0.96
C VAL A 59 14.12 2.59 -1.00
N ALA A 60 14.10 3.89 -0.69
CA ALA A 60 15.33 4.67 -0.59
C ALA A 60 16.28 4.11 0.49
N GLY A 61 15.74 3.61 1.59
CA GLY A 61 16.50 2.89 2.62
C GLY A 61 17.14 1.59 2.13
N LEU A 62 16.38 0.76 1.40
CA LEU A 62 16.92 -0.46 0.79
C LEU A 62 18.03 -0.14 -0.22
N ILE A 63 17.86 0.91 -1.02
CA ILE A 63 18.90 1.39 -1.94
C ILE A 63 20.11 1.85 -1.13
N ALA A 64 19.92 2.62 -0.05
CA ALA A 64 21.04 3.08 0.77
C ALA A 64 21.81 1.93 1.45
N LEU A 65 21.15 0.82 1.77
CA LEU A 65 21.76 -0.32 2.46
C LEU A 65 22.33 -1.39 1.54
N TYR A 66 21.75 -1.57 0.35
CA TYR A 66 22.04 -2.69 -0.56
C TYR A 66 22.33 -2.28 -2.01
N GLY A 67 22.39 -0.97 -2.29
CA GLY A 67 22.79 -0.43 -3.59
C GLY A 67 21.97 -0.97 -4.76
N TYR A 68 22.62 -1.63 -5.71
CA TYR A 68 22.00 -2.20 -6.91
C TYR A 68 20.79 -3.08 -6.60
N ASP A 69 20.89 -3.95 -5.59
CA ASP A 69 19.80 -4.86 -5.23
C ASP A 69 18.59 -4.12 -4.64
N GLY A 70 18.82 -2.96 -4.01
CA GLY A 70 17.75 -2.05 -3.60
C GLY A 70 17.07 -1.38 -4.79
N VAL A 71 17.83 -1.05 -5.85
CA VAL A 71 17.27 -0.47 -7.08
C VAL A 71 16.36 -1.47 -7.77
N LEU A 72 16.74 -2.76 -7.82
CA LEU A 72 15.90 -3.82 -8.37
C LEU A 72 14.52 -3.91 -7.69
N TYR A 73 14.46 -3.64 -6.37
CA TYR A 73 13.21 -3.59 -5.61
C TYR A 73 12.24 -2.52 -6.16
N SER A 74 12.76 -1.38 -6.62
CA SER A 74 11.95 -0.26 -7.13
C SER A 74 11.30 -0.54 -8.49
N ILE A 75 11.92 -1.39 -9.32
CA ILE A 75 11.45 -1.68 -10.68
C ILE A 75 10.07 -2.34 -10.66
N GLY A 76 9.83 -3.24 -9.69
CA GLY A 76 8.54 -3.91 -9.54
C GLY A 76 7.37 -2.94 -9.39
N PHE A 77 7.58 -1.82 -8.68
CA PHE A 77 6.55 -0.80 -8.48
C PHE A 77 6.22 -0.01 -9.75
N LEU A 78 7.18 0.14 -10.67
CA LEU A 78 6.95 0.83 -11.92
C LEU A 78 6.20 -0.07 -12.92
N VAL A 79 6.65 -1.32 -13.06
CA VAL A 79 6.07 -2.29 -13.99
C VAL A 79 4.63 -2.65 -13.62
N ALA A 80 4.29 -2.67 -12.32
CA ALA A 80 2.96 -3.03 -11.86
C ALA A 80 1.83 -2.14 -12.43
N TRP A 81 2.11 -0.87 -12.71
CA TRP A 81 1.13 0.03 -13.31
C TRP A 81 0.80 -0.29 -14.76
N LEU A 82 1.70 -0.94 -15.49
CA LEU A 82 1.41 -1.43 -16.85
C LEU A 82 0.34 -2.53 -16.81
N VAL A 83 0.44 -3.43 -15.83
CA VAL A 83 -0.56 -4.49 -15.60
C VAL A 83 -1.92 -3.87 -15.27
N VAL A 84 -1.94 -2.86 -14.40
CA VAL A 84 -3.18 -2.14 -14.05
C VAL A 84 -3.77 -1.45 -15.28
N LEU A 85 -2.96 -0.72 -16.06
CA LEU A 85 -3.41 -0.01 -17.25
C LEU A 85 -3.99 -0.94 -18.31
N MET A 86 -3.38 -2.11 -18.52
CA MET A 86 -3.75 -3.05 -19.57
C MET A 86 -4.92 -3.96 -19.17
N LEU A 87 -4.95 -4.45 -17.92
CA LEU A 87 -5.88 -5.51 -17.52
C LEU A 87 -7.00 -5.06 -16.58
N VAL A 88 -6.89 -3.87 -15.97
CA VAL A 88 -7.74 -3.53 -14.81
C VAL A 88 -8.45 -2.20 -14.99
N ALA A 89 -7.75 -1.13 -15.35
CA ALA A 89 -8.24 0.24 -15.23
C ALA A 89 -9.57 0.49 -15.94
N GLU A 90 -9.72 0.00 -17.17
CA GLU A 90 -10.94 0.15 -17.97
C GLU A 90 -12.05 -0.81 -17.53
N LEU A 91 -11.74 -2.10 -17.41
CA LEU A 91 -12.71 -3.15 -17.08
C LEU A 91 -13.31 -2.95 -15.69
N VAL A 92 -12.47 -2.66 -14.69
CA VAL A 92 -12.92 -2.44 -13.33
C VAL A 92 -13.76 -1.18 -13.25
N ARG A 93 -13.35 -0.06 -13.89
CA ARG A 93 -14.15 1.18 -13.93
C ARG A 93 -15.57 0.93 -14.41
N ASN A 94 -15.70 0.15 -15.47
CA ASN A 94 -16.97 -0.06 -16.14
C ASN A 94 -17.84 -1.11 -15.43
N ALA A 95 -17.23 -2.08 -14.74
CA ALA A 95 -17.95 -3.13 -14.04
C ALA A 95 -18.37 -2.76 -12.61
N GLY A 96 -17.52 -2.11 -11.81
CA GLY A 96 -17.78 -1.93 -10.37
C GLY A 96 -18.53 -0.63 -10.01
N ARG A 97 -19.14 -0.62 -8.82
CA ARG A 97 -19.71 0.61 -8.22
C ARG A 97 -18.89 1.14 -7.05
N TYR A 98 -18.51 0.31 -6.06
CA TYR A 98 -17.84 0.77 -4.84
C TYR A 98 -16.64 -0.10 -4.41
N THR A 99 -16.72 -1.43 -4.51
CA THR A 99 -15.63 -2.33 -4.06
C THR A 99 -15.25 -3.41 -5.10
N LEU A 100 -14.10 -4.06 -4.91
CA LEU A 100 -13.71 -5.26 -5.66
C LEU A 100 -14.79 -6.35 -5.61
N ALA A 101 -15.43 -6.52 -4.45
CA ALA A 101 -16.49 -7.50 -4.28
C ALA A 101 -17.76 -7.16 -5.09
N ASP A 102 -17.97 -5.89 -5.48
CA ASP A 102 -19.08 -5.52 -6.37
C ASP A 102 -18.86 -5.99 -7.80
N VAL A 103 -17.61 -5.90 -8.30
CA VAL A 103 -17.24 -6.46 -9.62
C VAL A 103 -17.54 -7.96 -9.64
N LEU A 104 -17.17 -8.67 -8.57
CA LEU A 104 -17.45 -10.09 -8.44
C LEU A 104 -18.96 -10.37 -8.30
N ALA A 105 -19.68 -9.54 -7.54
CA ALA A 105 -21.10 -9.73 -7.27
C ALA A 105 -22.00 -9.47 -8.47
N LEU A 106 -21.55 -8.72 -9.50
CA LEU A 106 -22.30 -8.60 -10.75
C LEU A 106 -22.56 -9.97 -11.38
N ARG A 107 -21.52 -10.80 -11.39
CA ARG A 107 -21.56 -12.12 -12.01
C ARG A 107 -21.92 -13.21 -10.99
N LEU A 108 -21.20 -13.23 -9.88
CA LEU A 108 -21.23 -14.26 -8.85
C LEU A 108 -22.00 -13.72 -7.63
N ARG A 109 -23.33 -13.67 -7.73
CA ARG A 109 -24.24 -13.20 -6.66
C ARG A 109 -24.30 -14.17 -5.48
N HIS A 110 -23.16 -14.42 -4.83
CA HIS A 110 -23.03 -15.37 -3.74
C HIS A 110 -22.44 -14.70 -2.51
N ARG A 111 -23.14 -14.79 -1.37
CA ARG A 111 -22.73 -14.20 -0.08
C ARG A 111 -21.31 -14.58 0.31
N LYS A 112 -20.96 -15.86 0.12
CA LYS A 112 -19.61 -16.37 0.44
C LYS A 112 -18.50 -15.71 -0.41
N VAL A 113 -18.79 -15.32 -1.66
CA VAL A 113 -17.82 -14.65 -2.53
C VAL A 113 -17.55 -13.23 -2.03
N ARG A 114 -18.61 -12.47 -1.69
CA ARG A 114 -18.45 -11.14 -1.09
C ARG A 114 -17.70 -11.18 0.23
N ALA A 115 -18.06 -12.11 1.12
CA ALA A 115 -17.37 -12.26 2.40
C ALA A 115 -15.88 -12.63 2.23
N ALA A 116 -15.56 -13.53 1.27
CA ALA A 116 -14.18 -13.89 0.98
C ALA A 116 -13.39 -12.69 0.43
N ALA A 117 -13.91 -11.99 -0.58
CA ALA A 117 -13.27 -10.82 -1.18
C ALA A 117 -13.11 -9.65 -0.19
N GLY A 118 -14.12 -9.41 0.65
CA GLY A 118 -14.05 -8.43 1.74
C GLY A 118 -13.01 -8.81 2.79
N GLY A 119 -12.96 -10.08 3.21
CA GLY A 119 -11.98 -10.59 4.17
C GLY A 119 -10.54 -10.48 3.65
N ALA A 120 -10.30 -10.86 2.40
CA ALA A 120 -9.00 -10.69 1.75
C ALA A 120 -8.62 -9.19 1.63
N SER A 121 -9.58 -8.32 1.29
CA SER A 121 -9.35 -6.89 1.23
C SER A 121 -8.95 -6.30 2.58
N VAL A 122 -9.62 -6.70 3.66
CA VAL A 122 -9.27 -6.30 5.04
C VAL A 122 -7.87 -6.79 5.42
N MET A 123 -7.54 -8.04 5.10
CA MET A 123 -6.21 -8.60 5.40
C MET A 123 -5.08 -7.87 4.66
N VAL A 124 -5.22 -7.65 3.35
CA VAL A 124 -4.24 -6.88 2.56
C VAL A 124 -4.04 -5.50 3.17
N THR A 125 -5.13 -4.83 3.53
CA THR A 125 -5.08 -3.49 4.12
C THR A 125 -4.45 -3.49 5.51
N LEU A 126 -4.72 -4.51 6.33
CA LEU A 126 -4.12 -4.67 7.66
C LEU A 126 -2.60 -4.75 7.57
N LEU A 127 -2.06 -5.62 6.71
CA LEU A 127 -0.61 -5.74 6.49
C LEU A 127 0.00 -4.42 6.00
N TYR A 128 -0.74 -3.71 5.15
CA TYR A 128 -0.27 -2.44 4.61
C TYR A 128 -0.28 -1.32 5.68
N LEU A 129 -1.27 -1.31 6.58
CA LEU A 129 -1.31 -0.42 7.75
C LEU A 129 -0.16 -0.68 8.73
N VAL A 130 0.21 -1.95 8.96
CA VAL A 130 1.38 -2.31 9.78
C VAL A 130 2.64 -1.63 9.26
N ALA A 131 2.88 -1.67 7.94
CA ALA A 131 4.02 -1.01 7.33
C ALA A 131 4.03 0.51 7.61
N GLN A 132 2.88 1.17 7.51
CA GLN A 132 2.79 2.61 7.75
C GLN A 132 3.08 2.97 9.22
N MET A 133 2.62 2.15 10.17
CA MET A 133 2.89 2.35 11.61
C MET A 133 4.38 2.20 11.94
N VAL A 134 5.06 1.20 11.34
CA VAL A 134 6.51 1.03 11.48
C VAL A 134 7.27 2.23 10.91
N GLY A 135 6.81 2.78 9.78
CA GLY A 135 7.36 4.01 9.20
C GLY A 135 7.22 5.22 10.12
N ALA A 136 6.05 5.42 10.71
CA ALA A 136 5.81 6.51 11.66
C ALA A 136 6.71 6.39 12.91
N GLY A 137 6.77 5.19 13.49
CA GLY A 137 7.64 4.92 14.64
C GLY A 137 9.12 5.18 14.33
N SER A 138 9.59 4.79 13.15
CA SER A 138 10.99 5.03 12.73
C SER A 138 11.30 6.52 12.60
N LEU A 139 10.38 7.29 12.02
CA LEU A 139 10.56 8.72 11.78
C LEU A 139 10.53 9.54 13.07
N VAL A 140 9.60 9.27 13.97
CA VAL A 140 9.52 10.02 15.25
C VAL A 140 10.63 9.62 16.21
N ALA A 141 11.05 8.35 16.23
CA ALA A 141 12.23 7.94 17.00
C ALA A 141 13.47 8.74 16.57
N LEU A 142 13.62 8.99 15.26
CA LEU A 142 14.68 9.83 14.73
C LEU A 142 14.52 11.30 15.15
N LEU A 143 13.30 11.86 15.09
CA LEU A 143 13.04 13.26 15.48
C LEU A 143 13.28 13.55 16.96
N LEU A 144 12.93 12.60 17.84
CA LEU A 144 13.09 12.75 19.29
C LEU A 144 14.54 12.59 19.73
N GLY A 145 15.43 12.07 18.86
CA GLY A 145 16.81 11.74 19.21
C GLY A 145 16.92 10.63 20.26
N THR A 146 15.80 10.05 20.68
CA THR A 146 15.75 8.94 21.63
C THR A 146 15.65 7.65 20.84
N GLY A 147 16.76 6.91 20.73
CA GLY A 147 16.75 5.50 20.27
C GLY A 147 16.02 4.55 21.22
N SER A 148 15.27 5.07 22.21
CA SER A 148 14.59 4.26 23.21
C SER A 148 13.41 3.49 22.57
N PRO A 149 13.31 2.17 22.79
CA PRO A 149 12.17 1.37 22.33
C PRO A 149 10.81 1.91 22.80
N HIS A 150 10.78 2.54 23.98
CA HIS A 150 9.58 3.13 24.55
C HIS A 150 9.05 4.31 23.72
N ALA A 151 9.92 5.19 23.23
CA ALA A 151 9.50 6.34 22.40
C ALA A 151 8.89 5.90 21.06
N ARG A 152 9.45 4.86 20.43
CA ARG A 152 8.90 4.28 19.19
C ARG A 152 7.52 3.69 19.44
N THR A 153 7.36 2.93 20.53
CA THR A 153 6.07 2.33 20.92
C THR A 153 5.00 3.37 21.22
N TRP A 154 5.30 4.39 22.04
CA TRP A 154 4.34 5.47 22.34
C TRP A 154 3.94 6.25 21.09
N THR A 155 4.88 6.48 20.17
CA THR A 155 4.56 7.11 18.89
C THR A 155 3.57 6.27 18.10
N ILE A 156 3.84 4.97 17.93
CA ILE A 156 2.96 4.08 17.15
C ILE A 156 1.55 4.10 17.74
N VAL A 157 1.42 4.04 19.06
CA VAL A 157 0.13 4.13 19.75
C VAL A 157 -0.54 5.49 19.52
N ALA A 158 0.19 6.61 19.65
CA ALA A 158 -0.35 7.94 19.45
C ALA A 158 -0.79 8.19 18.01
N VAL A 159 0.01 7.79 17.02
CA VAL A 159 -0.29 7.90 15.59
C VAL A 159 -1.48 7.00 15.23
N GLY A 160 -1.51 5.78 15.75
CA GLY A 160 -2.64 4.87 15.58
C GLY A 160 -3.94 5.39 16.19
N ALA A 161 -3.88 5.99 17.38
CA ALA A 161 -5.03 6.63 18.02
C ALA A 161 -5.53 7.84 17.21
N LEU A 162 -4.61 8.71 16.77
CA LEU A 162 -4.92 9.86 15.91
C LEU A 162 -5.58 9.41 14.60
N MET A 163 -5.10 8.32 14.01
CA MET A 163 -5.69 7.71 12.82
C MET A 163 -7.14 7.26 13.07
N ILE A 164 -7.42 6.57 14.18
CA ILE A 164 -8.77 6.08 14.49
C ILE A 164 -9.74 7.28 14.53
N VAL A 165 -9.34 8.38 15.19
CA VAL A 165 -10.11 9.63 15.20
C VAL A 165 -10.33 10.16 13.78
N TYR A 166 -9.29 10.18 12.95
CA TYR A 166 -9.37 10.69 11.58
C TYR A 166 -10.39 9.95 10.72
N VAL A 167 -10.45 8.63 10.83
CA VAL A 167 -11.36 7.79 10.04
C VAL A 167 -12.80 7.96 10.48
N THR A 168 -13.05 8.30 11.75
CA THR A 168 -14.42 8.62 12.18
C THR A 168 -14.98 9.89 11.53
N ILE A 169 -14.10 10.79 11.07
CA ILE A 169 -14.44 12.11 10.54
C ILE A 169 -14.40 12.15 9.00
N GLY A 170 -13.56 11.35 8.34
CA GLY A 170 -13.31 11.45 6.89
C GLY A 170 -14.16 10.55 5.99
N GLY A 171 -14.64 11.10 4.86
CA GLY A 171 -15.23 10.34 3.73
C GLY A 171 -14.30 10.25 2.51
N MET A 172 -14.66 9.47 1.47
CA MET A 172 -13.79 9.24 0.30
C MET A 172 -13.39 10.54 -0.43
N ARG A 173 -14.27 11.53 -0.55
CA ARG A 173 -13.92 12.84 -1.14
C ARG A 173 -12.79 13.53 -0.39
N ALA A 174 -12.86 13.53 0.95
CA ALA A 174 -11.80 14.06 1.79
C ALA A 174 -10.51 13.29 1.50
N THR A 175 -10.53 11.95 1.63
CA THR A 175 -9.31 11.16 1.41
C THR A 175 -8.71 11.36 0.02
N THR A 176 -9.50 11.54 -1.04
CA THR A 176 -8.98 11.87 -2.38
C THR A 176 -8.14 13.15 -2.37
N TRP A 177 -8.67 14.25 -1.82
CA TRP A 177 -7.96 15.52 -1.76
C TRP A 177 -6.69 15.43 -0.91
N ILE A 178 -6.75 14.69 0.20
CA ILE A 178 -5.58 14.42 1.04
C ILE A 178 -4.50 13.73 0.22
N GLN A 179 -4.85 12.71 -0.59
CA GLN A 179 -3.86 12.03 -1.43
C GLN A 179 -3.28 12.94 -2.51
N ILE A 180 -4.08 13.83 -3.10
CA ILE A 180 -3.60 14.79 -4.11
C ILE A 180 -2.55 15.72 -3.50
N VAL A 181 -2.90 16.38 -2.38
CA VAL A 181 -2.00 17.31 -1.68
C VAL A 181 -0.73 16.60 -1.25
N LYS A 182 -0.87 15.39 -0.67
CA LYS A 182 0.25 14.55 -0.28
C LYS A 182 1.16 14.19 -1.45
N ALA A 183 0.60 13.73 -2.58
CA ALA A 183 1.37 13.37 -3.75
C ALA A 183 2.20 14.55 -4.26
N PHE A 184 1.61 15.75 -4.27
CA PHE A 184 2.33 16.98 -4.60
C PHE A 184 3.45 17.29 -3.60
N LEU A 185 3.17 17.30 -2.30
CA LEU A 185 4.17 17.58 -1.25
C LEU A 185 5.33 16.59 -1.29
N LEU A 186 5.03 15.30 -1.41
CA LEU A 186 6.02 14.23 -1.45
C LEU A 186 6.90 14.35 -2.70
N THR A 187 6.29 14.62 -3.86
CA THR A 187 7.04 14.81 -5.12
C THR A 187 7.91 16.05 -5.05
N ALA A 188 7.38 17.18 -4.57
CA ALA A 188 8.14 18.43 -4.41
C ALA A 188 9.30 18.28 -3.43
N GLY A 189 9.10 17.57 -2.31
CA GLY A 189 10.16 17.25 -1.36
C GLY A 189 11.26 16.38 -1.97
N SER A 190 10.90 15.37 -2.76
CA SER A 190 11.86 14.54 -3.49
C SER A 190 12.62 15.33 -4.56
N VAL A 191 11.94 16.19 -5.32
CA VAL A 191 12.58 17.06 -6.32
C VAL A 191 13.57 18.00 -5.64
N LEU A 192 13.17 18.65 -4.54
CA LEU A 192 14.03 19.55 -3.78
C LEU A 192 15.33 18.83 -3.34
N LEU A 193 15.21 17.68 -2.70
CA LEU A 193 16.39 16.92 -2.25
C LEU A 193 17.25 16.44 -3.42
N THR A 194 16.63 15.99 -4.51
CA THR A 194 17.34 15.52 -5.70
C THR A 194 18.13 16.66 -6.34
N VAL A 195 17.53 17.84 -6.49
CA VAL A 195 18.21 19.03 -7.02
C VAL A 195 19.36 19.46 -6.11
N LEU A 196 19.13 19.53 -4.79
CA LEU A 196 20.18 19.86 -3.83
C LEU A 196 21.35 18.87 -3.87
N LEU A 197 21.06 17.58 -4.01
CA LEU A 197 22.07 16.54 -4.16
C LEU A 197 22.86 16.72 -5.46
N LEU A 198 22.18 16.90 -6.60
CA LEU A 198 22.86 17.13 -7.88
C LEU A 198 23.73 18.39 -7.84
N VAL A 199 23.26 19.47 -7.22
CA VAL A 199 24.06 20.69 -7.01
C VAL A 199 25.28 20.41 -6.13
N ARG A 200 25.12 19.63 -5.05
CA ARG A 200 26.23 19.25 -4.15
C ARG A 200 27.34 18.47 -4.87
N PHE A 201 26.96 17.68 -5.88
CA PHE A 201 27.89 16.91 -6.72
C PHE A 201 28.19 17.60 -8.06
N HIS A 202 27.87 18.89 -8.22
CA HIS A 202 28.11 19.66 -9.46
C HIS A 202 27.50 19.04 -10.73
N GLY A 203 26.45 18.22 -10.59
CA GLY A 203 25.81 17.49 -11.68
C GLY A 203 26.49 16.17 -12.04
N ASP A 204 27.56 15.78 -11.36
CA ASP A 204 28.28 14.52 -11.62
C ASP A 204 27.63 13.34 -10.88
N VAL A 205 26.82 12.59 -11.62
CA VAL A 205 26.15 11.37 -11.12
C VAL A 205 27.15 10.22 -10.93
N PHE A 206 28.27 10.20 -11.66
CA PHE A 206 29.29 9.15 -11.49
C PHE A 206 30.05 9.35 -10.19
N GLU A 207 30.39 10.59 -9.84
CA GLU A 207 31.02 10.88 -8.55
C GLU A 207 30.08 10.57 -7.38
N LEU A 208 28.78 10.85 -7.52
CA LEU A 208 27.76 10.43 -6.56
C LEU A 208 27.78 8.91 -6.35
N MET A 209 27.79 8.13 -7.44
CA MET A 209 27.82 6.66 -7.37
C MET A 209 29.13 6.15 -6.79
N ARG A 210 30.27 6.78 -7.12
CA ARG A 210 31.60 6.42 -6.60
C ARG A 210 31.67 6.66 -5.09
N GLN A 211 31.26 7.84 -4.62
CA GLN A 211 31.20 8.11 -3.18
C GLN A 211 30.21 7.22 -2.44
N ALA A 212 29.07 6.89 -3.07
CA ALA A 212 28.14 5.91 -2.50
C ALA A 212 28.79 4.53 -2.36
N ALA A 213 29.56 4.08 -3.36
CA ALA A 213 30.30 2.82 -3.28
C ALA A 213 31.33 2.84 -2.15
N ASP A 214 32.10 3.92 -2.02
CA ASP A 214 33.13 4.07 -1.00
C ASP A 214 32.55 4.10 0.44
N HIS A 215 31.45 4.85 0.64
CA HIS A 215 30.80 4.99 1.95
C HIS A 215 29.76 3.89 2.27
N SER A 216 29.58 2.91 1.38
CA SER A 216 28.71 1.76 1.63
C SER A 216 29.33 0.72 2.56
N GLY A 217 30.67 0.69 2.65
CA GLY A 217 31.42 -0.42 3.26
C GLY A 217 31.54 -1.68 2.38
N ALA A 218 30.91 -1.69 1.20
CA ALA A 218 30.98 -2.79 0.22
C ALA A 218 31.85 -2.46 -1.02
N GLY A 219 32.29 -1.21 -1.18
CA GLY A 219 33.08 -0.76 -2.32
C GLY A 219 32.32 -0.97 -3.64
N ALA A 220 33.04 -1.42 -4.69
CA ALA A 220 32.46 -1.65 -6.02
C ALA A 220 31.24 -2.59 -6.01
N ARG A 221 31.19 -3.56 -5.08
CA ARG A 221 30.06 -4.50 -4.97
C ARG A 221 28.73 -3.82 -4.66
N TYR A 222 28.75 -2.58 -4.17
CA TYR A 222 27.55 -1.76 -3.97
C TYR A 222 26.79 -1.47 -5.26
N LEU A 223 27.51 -1.34 -6.37
CA LEU A 223 26.94 -1.04 -7.68
C LEU A 223 26.69 -2.32 -8.50
N GLU A 224 27.05 -3.48 -7.97
CA GLU A 224 26.91 -4.78 -8.61
C GLU A 224 25.77 -5.60 -7.99
N PRO A 225 25.13 -6.50 -8.74
CA PRO A 225 24.13 -7.41 -8.20
C PRO A 225 24.73 -8.38 -7.18
N GLY A 226 23.94 -8.69 -6.15
CA GLY A 226 24.21 -9.84 -5.26
C GLY A 226 24.58 -9.52 -3.82
N LEU A 227 24.38 -8.28 -3.39
CA LEU A 227 24.50 -7.88 -1.97
C LEU A 227 23.38 -8.45 -1.09
N LYS A 228 22.17 -8.59 -1.63
CA LYS A 228 20.98 -9.12 -0.96
C LYS A 228 20.38 -10.31 -1.72
N TYR A 229 20.23 -10.23 -3.03
CA TYR A 229 19.43 -11.17 -3.82
C TYR A 229 20.22 -12.19 -4.65
N GLY A 230 21.56 -12.18 -4.62
CA GLY A 230 22.39 -13.00 -5.52
C GLY A 230 23.27 -14.08 -4.87
N ALA A 231 23.37 -14.09 -3.53
CA ALA A 231 24.32 -14.92 -2.79
C ALA A 231 24.01 -16.42 -2.85
N THR A 232 22.72 -16.80 -2.89
CA THR A 232 22.28 -18.20 -2.91
C THR A 232 21.17 -18.42 -3.93
N LEU A 233 20.89 -19.68 -4.29
CA LEU A 233 19.70 -20.00 -5.09
C LEU A 233 18.41 -19.54 -4.40
N THR A 234 18.34 -19.67 -3.06
CA THR A 234 17.21 -19.21 -2.25
C THR A 234 16.98 -17.70 -2.39
N SER A 235 18.03 -16.88 -2.30
CA SER A 235 17.89 -15.42 -2.44
C SER A 235 17.45 -14.99 -3.84
N ARG A 236 17.86 -15.74 -4.89
CA ARG A 236 17.42 -15.49 -6.27
C ARG A 236 15.95 -15.86 -6.47
N LEU A 237 15.52 -16.98 -5.91
CA LEU A 237 14.11 -17.39 -5.91
C LEU A 237 13.25 -16.42 -5.10
N ASP A 238 13.75 -15.92 -3.98
CA ASP A 238 13.07 -14.91 -3.18
C ASP A 238 12.88 -13.61 -3.96
N PHE A 239 13.91 -13.14 -4.66
CA PHE A 239 13.80 -11.99 -5.55
C PHE A 239 12.79 -12.19 -6.68
N PHE A 240 12.78 -13.36 -7.32
CA PHE A 240 11.78 -13.67 -8.34
C PHE A 240 10.35 -13.70 -7.75
N SER A 241 10.18 -14.30 -6.56
CA SER A 241 8.94 -14.35 -5.80
C SER A 241 8.42 -12.93 -5.48
N LEU A 242 9.30 -12.08 -4.98
CA LEU A 242 9.03 -10.67 -4.72
C LEU A 242 8.68 -9.90 -5.99
N GLY A 243 9.43 -10.08 -7.08
CA GLY A 243 9.16 -9.44 -8.36
C GLY A 243 7.76 -9.78 -8.88
N LEU A 244 7.38 -11.06 -8.81
CA LEU A 244 6.03 -11.52 -9.15
C LEU A 244 4.97 -10.85 -8.27
N ALA A 245 5.18 -10.82 -6.96
CA ALA A 245 4.28 -10.18 -6.01
C ALA A 245 4.12 -8.67 -6.27
N LEU A 246 5.20 -7.95 -6.56
CA LEU A 246 5.15 -6.50 -6.81
C LEU A 246 4.43 -6.17 -8.13
N VAL A 247 4.76 -6.90 -9.21
CA VAL A 247 4.18 -6.68 -10.54
C VAL A 247 2.68 -6.99 -10.56
N LEU A 248 2.28 -8.10 -9.95
CA LEU A 248 0.90 -8.57 -9.96
C LEU A 248 0.04 -7.97 -8.84
N GLY A 249 0.65 -7.65 -7.70
CA GLY A 249 -0.07 -7.26 -6.48
C GLY A 249 -0.84 -5.96 -6.62
N THR A 250 -0.32 -4.97 -7.37
CA THR A 250 -0.98 -3.66 -7.51
C THR A 250 -2.40 -3.78 -8.09
N ALA A 251 -2.59 -4.68 -9.05
CA ALA A 251 -3.88 -4.96 -9.67
C ALA A 251 -4.90 -5.58 -8.69
N GLY A 252 -4.44 -6.18 -7.59
CA GLY A 252 -5.26 -6.75 -6.53
C GLY A 252 -5.53 -5.82 -5.34
N LEU A 253 -4.98 -4.60 -5.32
CA LEU A 253 -5.09 -3.70 -4.18
C LEU A 253 -6.46 -3.00 -4.11
N PRO A 254 -7.30 -3.28 -3.10
CA PRO A 254 -8.67 -2.75 -3.07
C PRO A 254 -8.75 -1.23 -3.06
N HIS A 255 -7.83 -0.58 -2.37
CA HIS A 255 -7.77 0.89 -2.26
C HIS A 255 -7.39 1.58 -3.58
N ILE A 256 -6.58 0.93 -4.43
CA ILE A 256 -6.28 1.42 -5.79
C ILE A 256 -7.50 1.21 -6.68
N LEU A 257 -8.12 0.03 -6.62
CA LEU A 257 -9.28 -0.31 -7.46
C LEU A 257 -10.45 0.63 -7.22
N SER A 258 -10.71 1.02 -5.97
CA SER A 258 -11.80 1.96 -5.65
C SER A 258 -11.62 3.34 -6.31
N ARG A 259 -10.39 3.74 -6.64
CA ARG A 259 -10.10 5.02 -7.31
C ARG A 259 -10.39 5.03 -8.79
N PHE A 260 -10.66 3.88 -9.39
CA PHE A 260 -11.20 3.91 -10.75
C PHE A 260 -12.65 4.40 -10.73
N TYR A 261 -13.43 4.17 -9.66
CA TYR A 261 -14.84 4.58 -9.62
C TYR A 261 -15.08 6.09 -9.47
N THR A 262 -14.06 6.87 -9.11
CA THR A 262 -14.15 8.31 -8.82
C THR A 262 -14.11 9.21 -10.06
N VAL A 263 -13.82 8.65 -11.24
CA VAL A 263 -13.82 9.38 -12.53
C VAL A 263 -15.06 9.01 -13.34
N PRO A 264 -15.54 9.86 -14.27
CA PRO A 264 -16.82 9.61 -14.94
C PRO A 264 -16.78 8.54 -16.04
N THR A 265 -15.63 8.30 -16.69
CA THR A 265 -15.54 7.43 -17.88
C THR A 265 -14.31 6.51 -17.88
N ALA A 266 -14.37 5.41 -18.63
CA ALA A 266 -13.21 4.53 -18.87
C ALA A 266 -12.01 5.27 -19.50
N ARG A 267 -12.25 6.18 -20.44
CA ARG A 267 -11.19 7.02 -21.02
C ARG A 267 -10.52 7.89 -19.95
N ALA A 268 -11.31 8.45 -19.03
CA ALA A 268 -10.79 9.20 -17.89
C ALA A 268 -9.98 8.30 -16.94
N ALA A 269 -10.41 7.06 -16.69
CA ALA A 269 -9.67 6.09 -15.88
C ALA A 269 -8.30 5.72 -16.49
N ARG A 270 -8.25 5.45 -17.81
CA ARG A 270 -6.98 5.20 -18.52
C ARG A 270 -6.06 6.41 -18.47
N ARG A 271 -6.58 7.63 -18.71
CA ARG A 271 -5.80 8.87 -18.60
C ARG A 271 -5.28 9.10 -17.18
N SER A 272 -6.09 8.82 -16.16
CA SER A 272 -5.65 8.92 -14.76
C SER A 272 -4.49 7.96 -14.47
N THR A 273 -4.57 6.74 -15.01
CA THR A 273 -3.51 5.74 -14.88
C THR A 273 -2.22 6.17 -15.57
N MET A 274 -2.30 6.78 -16.77
CA MET A 274 -1.13 7.31 -17.46
C MET A 274 -0.45 8.44 -16.69
N TRP A 275 -1.22 9.36 -16.11
CA TRP A 275 -0.68 10.38 -15.19
C TRP A 275 -0.02 9.74 -13.96
N ALA A 276 -0.64 8.71 -13.39
CA ALA A 276 -0.08 8.00 -12.25
C ALA A 276 1.25 7.31 -12.59
N ILE A 277 1.37 6.66 -13.76
CA ILE A 277 2.62 6.09 -14.26
C ILE A 277 3.73 7.14 -14.34
N GLY A 278 3.44 8.32 -14.90
CA GLY A 278 4.43 9.39 -15.01
C GLY A 278 4.90 9.92 -13.65
N LEU A 279 3.97 10.19 -12.74
CA LEU A 279 4.28 10.71 -11.40
C LEU A 279 5.03 9.67 -10.54
N VAL A 280 4.55 8.44 -10.52
CA VAL A 280 5.17 7.33 -9.77
C VAL A 280 6.54 6.99 -10.36
N GLY A 281 6.65 6.91 -11.69
CA GLY A 281 7.91 6.64 -12.37
C GLY A 281 8.95 7.72 -12.09
N GLY A 282 8.58 8.99 -12.22
CA GLY A 282 9.45 10.12 -11.86
C GLY A 282 9.88 10.08 -10.39
N PHE A 283 8.96 9.76 -9.48
CA PHE A 283 9.27 9.61 -8.07
C PHE A 283 10.29 8.49 -7.79
N TYR A 284 10.13 7.30 -8.38
CA TYR A 284 11.07 6.20 -8.14
C TYR A 284 12.45 6.45 -8.75
N LEU A 285 12.55 7.17 -9.88
CA LEU A 285 13.83 7.64 -10.40
C LEU A 285 14.54 8.57 -9.40
N MET A 286 13.79 9.49 -8.78
CA MET A 286 14.33 10.32 -7.70
C MET A 286 14.69 9.47 -6.47
N ALA A 287 13.87 8.50 -6.08
CA ALA A 287 14.16 7.64 -4.93
C ALA A 287 15.48 6.87 -5.08
N ILE A 288 15.86 6.48 -6.31
CA ILE A 288 17.18 5.89 -6.60
C ILE A 288 18.29 6.89 -6.29
N VAL A 289 18.18 8.11 -6.80
CA VAL A 289 19.16 9.18 -6.57
C VAL A 289 19.26 9.52 -5.07
N LEU A 290 18.12 9.60 -4.37
CA LEU A 290 18.07 9.86 -2.93
C LEU A 290 18.68 8.72 -2.10
N GLY A 291 18.44 7.47 -2.46
CA GLY A 291 19.03 6.31 -1.77
C GLY A 291 20.55 6.26 -1.94
N LEU A 292 21.05 6.44 -3.17
CA LEU A 292 22.48 6.55 -3.45
C LEU A 292 23.11 7.75 -2.73
N GLY A 293 22.44 8.90 -2.73
CA GLY A 293 22.88 10.10 -2.02
C GLY A 293 22.92 9.95 -0.51
N ALA A 294 21.97 9.22 0.08
CA ALA A 294 22.02 8.90 1.50
C ALA A 294 23.28 8.10 1.83
N THR A 295 23.64 7.11 1.02
CA THR A 295 24.91 6.39 1.21
C THR A 295 26.12 7.28 0.98
N ALA A 296 26.15 8.07 -0.09
CA ALA A 296 27.29 8.92 -0.42
C ALA A 296 27.58 9.97 0.68
N LEU A 297 26.56 10.57 1.28
CA LEU A 297 26.73 11.67 2.24
C LEU A 297 26.57 11.27 3.71
N VAL A 298 25.75 10.27 4.01
CA VAL A 298 25.49 9.79 5.39
C VAL A 298 26.29 8.52 5.69
N GLY A 299 26.43 7.63 4.71
CA GLY A 299 27.08 6.33 4.86
C GLY A 299 26.14 5.23 5.35
N SER A 300 26.28 4.01 4.82
CA SER A 300 25.38 2.90 5.15
C SER A 300 25.48 2.48 6.63
N ALA A 301 26.64 2.65 7.26
CA ALA A 301 26.85 2.34 8.67
C ALA A 301 26.02 3.25 9.60
N GLU A 302 26.03 4.55 9.35
CA GLU A 302 25.26 5.52 10.14
C GLU A 302 23.75 5.35 9.91
N VAL A 303 23.35 5.06 8.66
CA VAL A 303 21.96 4.72 8.35
C VAL A 303 21.51 3.49 9.15
N ARG A 304 22.31 2.42 9.20
CA ARG A 304 22.00 1.21 10.00
C ARG A 304 21.99 1.49 11.51
N HIS A 305 22.87 2.37 11.98
CA HIS A 305 22.95 2.74 13.39
C HIS A 305 21.68 3.49 13.84
N ALA A 306 21.20 4.42 13.01
CA ALA A 306 19.93 5.12 13.27
C ALA A 306 18.71 4.20 13.13
N ASN A 307 18.71 3.31 12.14
CA ASN A 307 17.66 2.33 11.91
C ASN A 307 18.22 1.16 11.10
N SER A 308 18.27 -0.04 11.68
CA SER A 308 18.84 -1.24 11.03
C SER A 308 18.19 -1.55 9.68
N ALA A 309 16.90 -1.23 9.52
CA ALA A 309 16.13 -1.44 8.30
C ALA A 309 16.29 -0.33 7.25
N GLY A 310 17.00 0.76 7.55
CA GLY A 310 17.27 1.86 6.63
C GLY A 310 16.13 2.85 6.43
N ASN A 311 15.03 2.75 7.19
CA ASN A 311 13.84 3.61 7.02
C ASN A 311 14.10 5.11 7.31
N THR A 312 15.29 5.46 7.83
CA THR A 312 15.69 6.83 8.18
C THR A 312 16.63 7.48 7.17
N ALA A 313 16.98 6.78 6.07
CA ALA A 313 17.97 7.22 5.10
C ALA A 313 17.67 8.62 4.52
N VAL A 314 16.44 8.86 4.05
CA VAL A 314 16.07 10.14 3.41
C VAL A 314 16.00 11.31 4.40
N PRO A 315 15.38 11.18 5.60
CA PRO A 315 15.48 12.21 6.62
C PRO A 315 16.92 12.55 7.03
N LEU A 316 17.80 11.55 7.19
CA LEU A 316 19.21 11.78 7.50
C LEU A 316 19.93 12.52 6.35
N LEU A 317 19.66 12.13 5.10
CA LEU A 317 20.17 12.85 3.94
C LEU A 317 19.73 14.32 3.95
N ALA A 318 18.47 14.59 4.27
CA ALA A 318 17.94 15.95 4.38
C ALA A 318 18.68 16.78 5.45
N LEU A 319 19.02 16.15 6.59
CA LEU A 319 19.82 16.80 7.63
C LEU A 319 21.22 17.17 7.13
N VAL A 320 21.90 16.25 6.46
CA VAL A 320 23.26 16.48 5.94
C VAL A 320 23.27 17.51 4.82
N LEU A 321 22.34 17.42 3.86
CA LEU A 321 22.23 18.38 2.75
C LEU A 321 21.91 19.81 3.22
N GLY A 322 21.19 19.96 4.33
CA GLY A 322 20.87 21.28 4.88
C GLY A 322 22.03 21.93 5.66
N GLY A 323 23.17 21.26 5.82
CA GLY A 323 24.33 21.77 6.56
C GLY A 323 24.72 20.96 7.79
N GLY A 324 24.08 19.81 8.02
CA GLY A 324 24.45 18.87 9.08
C GLY A 324 23.90 19.24 10.46
N ASN A 325 24.32 18.45 11.46
CA ASN A 325 23.83 18.60 12.83
C ASN A 325 24.26 19.95 13.44
N GLY A 326 23.35 20.61 14.16
CA GLY A 326 23.58 21.94 14.72
C GLY A 326 23.39 23.11 13.74
N SER A 327 23.25 22.87 12.44
CA SER A 327 22.95 23.93 11.47
C SER A 327 21.45 24.26 11.41
N THR A 328 21.11 25.53 11.23
CA THR A 328 19.72 25.96 11.05
C THR A 328 19.10 25.36 9.78
N GLY A 329 19.87 25.35 8.68
CA GLY A 329 19.44 24.77 7.40
C GLY A 329 19.18 23.27 7.50
N GLY A 330 20.05 22.52 8.19
CA GLY A 330 19.91 21.08 8.41
C GLY A 330 18.66 20.77 9.22
N ALA A 331 18.44 21.50 10.31
CA ALA A 331 17.24 21.33 11.12
C ALA A 331 15.94 21.69 10.38
N VAL A 332 15.95 22.70 9.52
CA VAL A 332 14.79 23.09 8.69
C VAL A 332 14.50 22.01 7.64
N LEU A 333 15.50 21.60 6.86
CA LEU A 333 15.32 20.62 5.78
C LEU A 333 14.94 19.25 6.34
N PHE A 334 15.58 18.82 7.43
CA PHE A 334 15.22 17.62 8.17
C PHE A 334 13.77 17.65 8.67
N ALA A 335 13.35 18.75 9.31
CA ALA A 335 11.99 18.89 9.82
C ALA A 335 10.94 18.91 8.71
N LEU A 336 11.22 19.61 7.60
CA LEU A 336 10.33 19.68 6.44
C LEU A 336 10.12 18.31 5.81
N ILE A 337 11.21 17.60 5.50
CA ILE A 337 11.14 16.28 4.86
C ILE A 337 10.51 15.23 5.79
N SER A 338 10.84 15.29 7.07
CA SER A 338 10.21 14.43 8.09
C SER A 338 8.71 14.72 8.21
N ALA A 339 8.29 15.99 8.16
CA ALA A 339 6.88 16.35 8.20
C ALA A 339 6.12 15.90 6.94
N ILE A 340 6.72 16.02 5.76
CA ILE A 340 6.16 15.51 4.50
C ILE A 340 5.98 13.98 4.56
N ALA A 341 6.99 13.25 5.02
CA ALA A 341 6.92 11.80 5.18
C ALA A 341 5.87 11.39 6.24
N PHE A 342 5.77 12.13 7.35
CA PHE A 342 4.76 11.86 8.38
C PHE A 342 3.33 12.17 7.91
N ALA A 343 3.12 13.30 7.25
CA ALA A 343 1.85 13.62 6.60
C ALA A 343 1.49 12.56 5.56
N THR A 344 2.50 12.02 4.86
CA THR A 344 2.32 10.93 3.90
C THR A 344 1.80 9.67 4.58
N ILE A 345 2.38 9.29 5.72
CA ILE A 345 1.93 8.16 6.51
C ILE A 345 0.47 8.35 6.93
N LEU A 346 0.13 9.47 7.55
CA LEU A 346 -1.22 9.75 8.03
C LEU A 346 -2.26 9.69 6.89
N ALA A 347 -1.92 10.25 5.73
CA ALA A 347 -2.78 10.24 4.55
C ALA A 347 -3.02 8.82 4.03
N VAL A 348 -1.98 8.01 3.85
CA VAL A 348 -2.11 6.60 3.41
C VAL A 348 -2.94 5.83 4.40
N VAL A 349 -2.62 5.96 5.68
CA VAL A 349 -3.30 5.30 6.78
C VAL A 349 -4.80 5.62 6.81
N ALA A 350 -5.18 6.89 6.64
CA ALA A 350 -6.58 7.29 6.55
C ALA A 350 -7.29 6.66 5.34
N GLY A 351 -6.66 6.68 4.17
CA GLY A 351 -7.20 6.08 2.94
C GLY A 351 -7.40 4.56 3.06
N LEU A 352 -6.40 3.85 3.58
CA LEU A 352 -6.45 2.41 3.81
C LEU A 352 -7.52 2.03 4.84
N THR A 353 -7.58 2.75 5.95
CA THR A 353 -8.56 2.41 6.98
C THR A 353 -9.99 2.69 6.51
N LEU A 354 -10.21 3.72 5.68
CA LEU A 354 -11.50 3.93 5.02
C LEU A 354 -11.82 2.79 4.05
N ALA A 355 -10.87 2.37 3.20
CA ALA A 355 -11.08 1.29 2.25
C ALA A 355 -11.42 -0.05 2.93
N SER A 356 -10.71 -0.39 4.02
CA SER A 356 -10.95 -1.63 4.77
C SER A 356 -12.21 -1.60 5.60
N SER A 357 -12.55 -0.45 6.22
CA SER A 357 -13.83 -0.31 6.92
C SER A 357 -15.03 -0.35 5.98
N ALA A 358 -14.92 0.24 4.79
CA ALA A 358 -15.92 0.11 3.73
C ALA A 358 -16.07 -1.34 3.27
N ALA A 359 -14.96 -2.04 2.98
CA ALA A 359 -14.99 -3.46 2.62
C ALA A 359 -15.64 -4.31 3.74
N PHE A 360 -15.32 -4.04 5.00
CA PHE A 360 -15.95 -4.75 6.12
C PHE A 360 -17.46 -4.46 6.21
N ALA A 361 -17.85 -3.18 6.19
CA ALA A 361 -19.24 -2.77 6.33
C ALA A 361 -20.10 -3.25 5.15
N HIS A 362 -19.66 -3.05 3.91
CA HIS A 362 -20.41 -3.39 2.70
C HIS A 362 -20.32 -4.89 2.34
N ASP A 363 -19.14 -5.49 2.41
CA ASP A 363 -18.93 -6.82 1.84
C ASP A 363 -19.12 -7.95 2.84
N ILE A 364 -18.74 -7.72 4.11
CA ILE A 364 -18.86 -8.71 5.17
C ILE A 364 -20.17 -8.51 5.94
N TRP A 365 -20.40 -7.32 6.51
CA TRP A 365 -21.54 -7.06 7.38
C TRP A 365 -22.85 -6.93 6.58
N ALA A 366 -22.99 -5.94 5.70
CA ALA A 366 -24.21 -5.76 4.90
C ALA A 366 -24.47 -6.98 4.00
N GLY A 367 -23.42 -7.58 3.45
CA GLY A 367 -23.48 -8.86 2.75
C GLY A 367 -24.05 -10.01 3.60
N ALA A 368 -23.74 -10.05 4.90
CA ALA A 368 -24.32 -11.02 5.83
C ALA A 368 -25.80 -10.76 6.14
N TRP A 369 -26.25 -9.49 6.10
CA TRP A 369 -27.65 -9.10 6.31
C TRP A 369 -28.55 -9.38 5.10
N ARG A 370 -28.05 -9.23 3.87
CA ARG A 370 -28.80 -9.51 2.62
C ARG A 370 -29.30 -10.96 2.50
N GLY A 371 -28.71 -11.90 3.25
CA GLY A 371 -29.08 -13.32 3.25
C GLY A 371 -29.98 -13.77 4.42
N ARG A 372 -30.44 -12.86 5.29
CA ARG A 372 -31.40 -13.22 6.34
C ARG A 372 -32.83 -13.23 5.79
N PRO A 373 -33.72 -14.13 6.28
CA PRO A 373 -35.13 -14.09 5.91
C PRO A 373 -35.69 -12.69 6.16
N ARG A 374 -36.43 -12.13 5.17
CA ARG A 374 -37.07 -10.82 5.26
C ARG A 374 -37.98 -10.69 6.48
N THR A 375 -38.45 -11.81 7.01
CA THR A 375 -39.30 -11.92 8.19
C THR A 375 -38.62 -12.78 9.26
N ARG A 376 -38.33 -12.18 10.43
CA ARG A 376 -37.93 -12.91 11.63
C ARG A 376 -38.86 -12.48 12.75
N ARG A 377 -39.66 -13.42 13.30
CA ARG A 377 -40.75 -13.14 14.28
C ARG A 377 -41.76 -12.09 13.79
N GLY A 378 -42.27 -12.22 12.56
CA GLY A 378 -43.33 -11.35 12.05
C GLY A 378 -42.97 -9.88 11.75
N ARG A 379 -41.72 -9.45 12.02
CA ARG A 379 -41.22 -8.12 11.61
C ARG A 379 -40.44 -8.20 10.31
N ILE A 380 -40.75 -7.30 9.39
CA ILE A 380 -39.98 -7.07 8.16
C ILE A 380 -38.64 -6.47 8.58
N MET A 381 -37.53 -7.19 8.32
CA MET A 381 -36.20 -6.62 8.49
C MET A 381 -35.90 -5.70 7.31
N GLU A 382 -35.87 -4.40 7.57
CA GLU A 382 -35.42 -3.39 6.61
C GLU A 382 -33.93 -3.58 6.31
N ARG A 383 -33.50 -3.17 5.11
CA ARG A 383 -32.07 -3.13 4.79
C ARG A 383 -31.38 -2.17 5.77
N PRO A 384 -30.11 -2.43 6.14
CA PRO A 384 -29.36 -1.49 6.96
C PRO A 384 -29.46 -0.09 6.37
N SER A 385 -29.77 0.90 7.20
CA SER A 385 -29.74 2.29 6.76
C SER A 385 -28.30 2.73 6.51
N GLU A 386 -28.08 3.69 5.61
CA GLU A 386 -26.74 4.23 5.35
C GLU A 386 -26.05 4.73 6.63
N GLN A 387 -26.82 5.26 7.58
CA GLN A 387 -26.32 5.67 8.89
C GLN A 387 -25.81 4.50 9.73
N GLN A 388 -26.46 3.34 9.69
CA GLN A 388 -26.00 2.14 10.39
C GLN A 388 -24.70 1.59 9.77
N GLU A 389 -24.58 1.63 8.44
CA GLU A 389 -23.38 1.19 7.74
C GLU A 389 -22.16 2.07 8.10
N VAL A 390 -22.35 3.39 8.20
CA VAL A 390 -21.29 4.31 8.65
C VAL A 390 -20.84 4.00 10.09
N VAL A 391 -21.77 3.69 10.99
CA VAL A 391 -21.42 3.32 12.38
C VAL A 391 -20.60 2.02 12.41
N VAL A 392 -21.01 1.00 11.65
CA VAL A 392 -20.27 -0.27 11.57
C VAL A 392 -18.89 -0.06 10.94
N ALA A 393 -18.79 0.77 9.90
CA ALA A 393 -17.50 1.13 9.30
C ALA A 393 -16.57 1.78 10.33
N ARG A 394 -17.08 2.69 11.18
CA ARG A 394 -16.28 3.32 12.25
C ARG A 394 -15.76 2.31 13.27
N PHE A 395 -16.58 1.36 13.72
CA PHE A 395 -16.12 0.30 14.62
C PHE A 395 -15.12 -0.65 13.96
N ALA A 396 -15.34 -1.00 12.68
CA ALA A 396 -14.41 -1.83 11.92
C ALA A 396 -13.04 -1.13 11.76
N ALA A 397 -13.04 0.17 11.45
CA ALA A 397 -11.85 0.99 11.39
C ALA A 397 -11.06 0.99 12.70
N ALA A 398 -11.75 1.15 13.84
CA ALA A 398 -11.12 1.10 15.16
C ALA A 398 -10.50 -0.27 15.45
N GLY A 399 -11.22 -1.36 15.15
CA GLY A 399 -10.72 -2.72 15.36
C GLY A 399 -9.52 -3.07 14.48
N ILE A 400 -9.59 -2.75 13.19
CA ILE A 400 -8.49 -2.97 12.23
C ILE A 400 -7.26 -2.12 12.63
N GLY A 401 -7.49 -0.86 13.04
CA GLY A 401 -6.43 0.01 13.53
C GLY A 401 -5.75 -0.51 14.78
N ALA A 402 -6.52 -0.96 15.78
CA ALA A 402 -5.97 -1.58 16.98
C ALA A 402 -5.13 -2.82 16.66
N ALA A 403 -5.61 -3.68 15.76
CA ALA A 403 -4.85 -4.85 15.29
C ALA A 403 -3.54 -4.44 14.59
N ALA A 404 -3.58 -3.43 13.71
CA ALA A 404 -2.40 -2.93 13.02
C ALA A 404 -1.36 -2.36 14.00
N ILE A 405 -1.80 -1.62 15.02
CA ILE A 405 -0.95 -1.10 16.09
C ILE A 405 -0.24 -2.26 16.79
N VAL A 406 -0.99 -3.25 17.28
CA VAL A 406 -0.42 -4.39 18.02
C VAL A 406 0.61 -5.15 17.18
N ILE A 407 0.28 -5.47 15.93
CA ILE A 407 1.20 -6.19 15.04
C ILE A 407 2.45 -5.34 14.75
N SER A 408 2.29 -4.03 14.54
CA SER A 408 3.41 -3.14 14.25
C SER A 408 4.41 -2.99 15.39
N LEU A 409 4.01 -3.26 16.64
CA LEU A 409 4.93 -3.27 17.78
C LEU A 409 5.99 -4.38 17.67
N PHE A 410 5.67 -5.49 17.01
CA PHE A 410 6.61 -6.59 16.76
C PHE A 410 7.40 -6.40 15.46
N ALA A 411 6.84 -5.66 14.49
CA ALA A 411 7.45 -5.44 13.17
C ALA A 411 8.38 -4.20 13.11
N GLN A 412 8.69 -3.56 14.24
CA GLN A 412 9.41 -2.27 14.29
C GLN A 412 10.83 -2.29 13.68
N GLN A 413 11.44 -3.48 13.56
CA GLN A 413 12.78 -3.65 13.02
C GLN A 413 12.79 -3.98 11.53
N LEU A 414 11.62 -4.12 10.91
CA LEU A 414 11.52 -4.45 9.49
C LEU A 414 11.52 -3.20 8.62
N ASN A 415 11.99 -3.37 7.40
CA ASN A 415 11.91 -2.32 6.39
C ASN A 415 10.45 -2.12 5.96
N VAL A 416 10.03 -0.85 5.86
CA VAL A 416 8.64 -0.52 5.53
C VAL A 416 8.30 -0.98 4.11
N ALA A 417 9.21 -0.86 3.15
CA ALA A 417 8.97 -1.33 1.79
C ALA A 417 8.81 -2.84 1.73
N PHE A 418 9.58 -3.58 2.52
CA PHE A 418 9.45 -5.02 2.62
C PHE A 418 8.08 -5.45 3.17
N LEU A 419 7.62 -4.83 4.27
CA LEU A 419 6.28 -5.09 4.83
C LEU A 419 5.16 -4.84 3.81
N VAL A 420 5.33 -3.80 3.00
CA VAL A 420 4.45 -3.51 1.87
C VAL A 420 4.51 -4.61 0.80
N GLY A 421 5.70 -5.12 0.49
CA GLY A 421 5.87 -6.25 -0.43
C GLY A 421 5.08 -7.49 -0.01
N LEU A 422 4.95 -7.75 1.30
CA LEU A 422 4.10 -8.83 1.81
C LEU A 422 2.62 -8.57 1.54
N ALA A 423 2.14 -7.34 1.76
CA ALA A 423 0.76 -6.97 1.44
C ALA A 423 0.46 -7.15 -0.06
N PHE A 424 1.42 -6.83 -0.93
CA PHE A 424 1.33 -7.04 -2.37
C PHE A 424 1.30 -8.53 -2.72
N ALA A 425 2.11 -9.36 -2.06
CA ALA A 425 2.08 -10.81 -2.26
C ALA A 425 0.70 -11.38 -1.89
N VAL A 426 0.11 -10.97 -0.76
CA VAL A 426 -1.23 -11.41 -0.38
C VAL A 426 -2.28 -10.96 -1.41
N ALA A 427 -2.22 -9.70 -1.87
CA ALA A 427 -3.15 -9.17 -2.87
C ALA A 427 -3.03 -9.89 -4.22
N ALA A 428 -1.81 -10.17 -4.67
CA ALA A 428 -1.52 -10.92 -5.88
C ALA A 428 -2.04 -12.36 -5.81
N SER A 429 -2.00 -12.96 -4.62
CA SER A 429 -2.44 -14.34 -4.40
C SER A 429 -3.95 -14.49 -4.27
N SER A 430 -4.63 -13.57 -3.58
CA SER A 430 -6.06 -13.70 -3.30
C SER A 430 -6.96 -12.93 -4.26
N ASN A 431 -6.63 -11.66 -4.54
CA ASN A 431 -7.56 -10.73 -5.19
C ASN A 431 -7.38 -10.73 -6.71
N LEU A 432 -6.15 -10.80 -7.19
CA LEU A 432 -5.86 -10.81 -8.62
C LEU A 432 -6.48 -12.03 -9.34
N PRO A 433 -6.32 -13.28 -8.86
CA PRO A 433 -6.77 -14.44 -9.62
C PRO A 433 -8.30 -14.46 -9.76
N VAL A 434 -9.02 -14.16 -8.68
CA VAL A 434 -10.48 -14.07 -8.70
C VAL A 434 -10.98 -12.94 -9.60
N LEU A 435 -10.26 -11.81 -9.66
CA LEU A 435 -10.59 -10.68 -10.53
C LEU A 435 -10.44 -11.09 -12.00
N LEU A 436 -9.28 -11.65 -12.38
CA LEU A 436 -9.01 -12.05 -13.76
C LEU A 436 -9.97 -13.15 -14.23
N TYR A 437 -10.24 -14.17 -13.41
CA TYR A 437 -11.22 -15.19 -13.76
C TYR A 437 -12.63 -14.63 -13.89
N SER A 438 -13.02 -13.70 -13.02
CA SER A 438 -14.34 -13.07 -13.11
C SER A 438 -14.49 -12.27 -14.40
N LEU A 439 -13.44 -11.58 -14.86
CA LEU A 439 -13.46 -10.74 -16.05
C LEU A 439 -13.30 -11.51 -17.37
N PHE A 440 -12.40 -12.51 -17.41
CA PHE A 440 -11.99 -13.13 -18.68
C PHE A 440 -12.44 -14.57 -18.87
N TRP A 441 -12.83 -15.30 -17.82
CA TRP A 441 -13.13 -16.72 -17.93
C TRP A 441 -14.63 -16.99 -17.85
N SER A 442 -15.28 -17.26 -18.98
CA SER A 442 -16.74 -17.46 -19.11
C SER A 442 -17.32 -18.60 -18.25
N ARG A 443 -16.51 -19.61 -17.90
CA ARG A 443 -16.95 -20.77 -17.07
C ARG A 443 -16.79 -20.59 -15.56
N PHE A 444 -16.29 -19.44 -15.10
CA PHE A 444 -16.01 -19.21 -13.68
C PHE A 444 -17.26 -19.20 -12.80
N THR A 445 -17.19 -19.86 -11.64
CA THR A 445 -18.32 -20.07 -10.72
C THR A 445 -18.08 -19.46 -9.33
N ALA A 446 -19.14 -19.37 -8.52
CA ALA A 446 -19.06 -18.82 -7.17
C ALA A 446 -18.17 -19.68 -6.25
N ARG A 447 -18.20 -21.01 -6.41
CA ARG A 447 -17.31 -21.92 -5.68
C ARG A 447 -15.85 -21.70 -6.08
N GLY A 448 -15.58 -21.57 -7.38
CA GLY A 448 -14.27 -21.20 -7.91
C GLY A 448 -13.74 -19.89 -7.31
N ALA A 449 -14.58 -18.86 -7.22
CA ALA A 449 -14.19 -17.59 -6.60
C ALA A 449 -13.80 -17.71 -5.12
N VAL A 450 -14.58 -18.44 -4.32
CA VAL A 450 -14.27 -18.66 -2.90
C VAL A 450 -12.96 -19.44 -2.74
N TRP A 451 -12.76 -20.48 -3.56
CA TRP A 451 -11.55 -21.29 -3.54
C TRP A 451 -10.33 -20.50 -4.02
N SER A 452 -10.48 -19.64 -5.01
CA SER A 452 -9.41 -18.77 -5.50
C SER A 452 -8.94 -17.81 -4.40
N VAL A 453 -9.87 -17.13 -3.74
CA VAL A 453 -9.55 -16.16 -2.69
C VAL A 453 -8.88 -16.85 -1.50
N TYR A 454 -9.50 -17.89 -0.92
CA TYR A 454 -8.92 -18.57 0.26
C TYR A 454 -7.72 -19.44 -0.08
N GLY A 455 -7.68 -20.02 -1.27
CA GLY A 455 -6.55 -20.80 -1.78
C GLY A 455 -5.32 -19.96 -2.11
N GLY A 456 -5.47 -18.64 -2.29
CA GLY A 456 -4.34 -17.71 -2.30
C GLY A 456 -4.02 -17.13 -0.92
N LEU A 457 -5.06 -16.70 -0.19
CA LEU A 457 -4.92 -16.00 1.09
C LEU A 457 -4.32 -16.88 2.18
N ILE A 458 -4.85 -18.09 2.37
CA ILE A 458 -4.39 -18.99 3.46
C ILE A 458 -2.93 -19.40 3.21
N PRO A 459 -2.52 -19.88 2.02
CA PRO A 459 -1.12 -20.18 1.76
C PRO A 459 -0.21 -18.96 1.90
N ALA A 460 -0.62 -17.78 1.42
CA ALA A 460 0.20 -16.58 1.55
C ALA A 460 0.49 -16.23 3.02
N ILE A 461 -0.53 -16.23 3.89
CA ILE A 461 -0.37 -15.94 5.32
C ILE A 461 0.43 -17.04 6.01
N THR A 462 0.11 -18.31 5.76
CA THR A 462 0.80 -19.45 6.37
C THR A 462 2.28 -19.47 6.00
N LEU A 463 2.62 -19.26 4.72
CA LEU A 463 4.01 -19.22 4.27
C LEU A 463 4.77 -18.04 4.89
N VAL A 464 4.16 -16.87 5.01
CA VAL A 464 4.78 -15.72 5.71
C VAL A 464 4.95 -16.00 7.19
N PHE A 465 3.98 -16.64 7.83
CA PHE A 465 4.08 -16.99 9.25
C PHE A 465 5.25 -17.94 9.52
N PHE A 466 5.53 -18.87 8.60
CA PHE A 466 6.61 -19.84 8.69
C PHE A 466 7.88 -19.43 7.92
N SER A 467 8.02 -18.15 7.56
CA SER A 467 9.19 -17.63 6.85
C SER A 467 10.23 -17.01 7.79
N PRO A 468 11.44 -16.69 7.28
CA PRO A 468 12.50 -16.01 8.05
C PRO A 468 12.10 -14.61 8.55
N VAL A 469 10.99 -14.06 8.03
CA VAL A 469 10.43 -12.77 8.43
C VAL A 469 9.85 -12.83 9.85
N VAL A 470 9.23 -13.95 10.22
CA VAL A 470 8.56 -14.08 11.51
C VAL A 470 9.46 -14.73 12.54
N SER A 471 10.33 -15.64 12.12
CA SER A 471 11.12 -16.49 13.02
C SER A 471 12.50 -16.80 12.45
N GLY A 472 13.49 -17.07 13.30
CA GLY A 472 14.78 -17.66 12.91
C GLY A 472 15.81 -16.73 12.27
N SER A 473 15.48 -15.45 12.05
CA SER A 473 16.44 -14.43 11.60
C SER A 473 16.66 -13.33 12.65
N LYS A 474 17.81 -12.65 12.62
CA LYS A 474 18.12 -11.55 13.55
C LYS A 474 17.15 -10.37 13.43
N GLU A 475 16.52 -10.23 12.27
CA GLU A 475 15.59 -9.15 11.93
C GLU A 475 14.13 -9.63 11.96
N ALA A 476 13.88 -10.87 12.37
CA ALA A 476 12.55 -11.45 12.44
C ALA A 476 11.64 -10.78 13.48
N LEU A 477 10.32 -10.98 13.38
CA LEU A 477 9.37 -10.55 14.42
C LEU A 477 9.68 -11.21 15.78
N PHE A 478 10.11 -12.48 15.77
CA PHE A 478 10.48 -13.24 16.96
C PHE A 478 11.89 -13.85 16.79
N PRO A 479 12.97 -13.07 16.98
CA PRO A 479 14.33 -13.55 16.78
C PRO A 479 14.76 -14.65 17.76
N ALA A 480 14.10 -14.72 18.94
CA ALA A 480 14.43 -15.68 19.99
C ALA A 480 13.83 -17.07 19.79
N ILE A 481 12.90 -17.22 18.84
CA ILE A 481 12.20 -18.48 18.59
C ILE A 481 12.49 -18.89 17.14
N ASP A 482 12.77 -20.18 16.93
CA ASP A 482 12.99 -20.73 15.60
C ASP A 482 11.97 -21.84 15.25
N PHE A 483 11.00 -21.49 14.41
CA PHE A 483 9.99 -22.39 13.83
C PHE A 483 9.81 -22.17 12.32
N HIS A 484 10.71 -21.44 11.65
CA HIS A 484 10.60 -21.24 10.21
C HIS A 484 10.95 -22.54 9.47
N TRP A 485 10.14 -22.91 8.49
CA TRP A 485 10.41 -24.05 7.60
C TRP A 485 10.38 -23.64 6.13
N PHE A 486 9.71 -22.52 5.83
CA PHE A 486 9.67 -21.98 4.48
C PHE A 486 10.90 -21.08 4.26
N PRO A 487 11.74 -21.34 3.25
CA PRO A 487 13.03 -20.66 3.13
C PRO A 487 12.98 -19.27 2.48
N LEU A 488 11.84 -18.88 1.87
CA LEU A 488 11.70 -17.58 1.19
C LEU A 488 11.04 -16.56 2.11
N GLU A 489 11.47 -15.31 2.05
CA GLU A 489 10.84 -14.20 2.76
C GLU A 489 9.50 -13.82 2.10
N ASN A 490 9.45 -13.89 0.76
CA ASN A 490 8.26 -13.60 -0.02
C ASN A 490 7.54 -14.89 -0.48
N PRO A 491 6.22 -15.05 -0.20
CA PRO A 491 5.47 -16.26 -0.56
C PRO A 491 4.94 -16.27 -2.00
N GLY A 492 5.16 -15.21 -2.79
CA GLY A 492 4.50 -14.95 -4.07
C GLY A 492 4.63 -16.09 -5.09
N ILE A 493 5.83 -16.67 -5.22
CA ILE A 493 6.11 -17.75 -6.19
C ILE A 493 5.27 -19.01 -5.97
N ILE A 494 4.79 -19.25 -4.74
CA ILE A 494 3.95 -20.40 -4.40
C ILE A 494 2.48 -19.97 -4.26
N SER A 495 2.22 -18.93 -3.46
CA SER A 495 0.86 -18.54 -3.11
C SER A 495 0.07 -17.97 -4.29
N ILE A 496 0.73 -17.29 -5.25
CA ILE A 496 0.05 -16.74 -6.43
C ILE A 496 -0.46 -17.87 -7.33
N PRO A 497 0.39 -18.83 -7.79
CA PRO A 497 -0.10 -19.98 -8.55
C PRO A 497 -1.18 -20.78 -7.81
N LEU A 498 -1.06 -20.96 -6.49
CA LEU A 498 -2.08 -21.66 -5.70
C LEU A 498 -3.43 -20.96 -5.74
N GLY A 499 -3.48 -19.62 -5.70
CA GLY A 499 -4.72 -18.86 -5.86
C GLY A 499 -5.40 -19.06 -7.22
N PHE A 500 -4.61 -19.14 -8.30
CA PHE A 500 -5.12 -19.49 -9.63
C PHE A 500 -5.60 -20.95 -9.70
N LEU A 501 -4.76 -21.89 -9.26
CA LEU A 501 -5.06 -23.33 -9.29
C LEU A 501 -6.29 -23.68 -8.46
N ALA A 502 -6.42 -23.13 -7.25
CA ALA A 502 -7.58 -23.34 -6.40
C ALA A 502 -8.86 -22.80 -7.04
N GLY A 503 -8.77 -21.64 -7.71
CA GLY A 503 -9.88 -21.07 -8.47
C GLY A 503 -10.31 -21.95 -9.64
N TRP A 504 -9.33 -22.46 -10.39
CA TRP A 504 -9.55 -23.37 -11.51
C TRP A 504 -10.21 -24.69 -11.07
N ILE A 505 -9.63 -25.37 -10.07
CA ILE A 505 -10.16 -26.61 -9.49
C ILE A 505 -11.56 -26.40 -8.90
N GLY A 506 -11.74 -25.34 -8.11
CA GLY A 506 -13.03 -25.01 -7.49
C GLY A 506 -14.13 -24.73 -8.50
N THR A 507 -13.76 -24.27 -9.70
CA THR A 507 -14.68 -24.07 -10.82
C THR A 507 -15.05 -25.39 -11.48
N LEU A 508 -14.08 -26.26 -11.74
CA LEU A 508 -14.31 -27.56 -12.40
C LEU A 508 -15.17 -28.52 -11.55
N ILE A 509 -15.02 -28.47 -10.23
CA ILE A 509 -15.78 -29.33 -9.28
C ILE A 509 -17.08 -28.62 -8.83
N SER A 510 -17.39 -27.45 -9.40
CA SER A 510 -18.62 -26.74 -9.07
C SER A 510 -19.83 -27.51 -9.60
N THR A 511 -20.78 -27.78 -8.71
CA THR A 511 -22.10 -28.31 -9.06
C THR A 511 -23.03 -27.23 -9.59
N GLU A 512 -22.72 -25.95 -9.33
CA GLU A 512 -23.45 -24.81 -9.89
C GLU A 512 -22.90 -24.50 -11.29
N PRO A 513 -23.74 -24.50 -12.35
CA PRO A 513 -23.31 -24.13 -13.69
C PRO A 513 -22.96 -22.64 -13.73
N ALA A 514 -21.97 -22.30 -14.58
CA ALA A 514 -21.69 -20.91 -14.87
C ALA A 514 -22.88 -20.27 -15.57
N ASP A 515 -23.20 -19.02 -15.21
CA ASP A 515 -24.29 -18.23 -15.78
C ASP A 515 -23.74 -17.45 -17.00
N PRO A 516 -24.00 -17.88 -18.25
CA PRO A 516 -23.44 -17.26 -19.45
C PRO A 516 -24.04 -15.88 -19.70
N ASP A 517 -25.31 -15.68 -19.34
CA ASP A 517 -26.02 -14.42 -19.55
C ASP A 517 -25.44 -13.32 -18.68
N ARG A 518 -25.14 -13.63 -17.41
CA ARG A 518 -24.43 -12.68 -16.53
C ARG A 518 -23.01 -12.40 -16.96
N PHE A 519 -22.34 -13.37 -17.57
CA PHE A 519 -21.01 -13.13 -18.14
C PHE A 519 -21.11 -12.19 -19.35
N ALA A 520 -22.06 -12.41 -20.25
CA ALA A 520 -22.31 -11.51 -21.37
C ALA A 520 -22.72 -10.11 -20.90
N GLU A 521 -23.56 -9.99 -19.85
CA GLU A 521 -23.89 -8.71 -19.24
C GLU A 521 -22.65 -8.01 -18.69
N LEU A 522 -21.80 -8.73 -17.94
CA LEU A 522 -20.53 -8.19 -17.44
C LEU A 522 -19.62 -7.74 -18.58
N GLU A 523 -19.50 -8.53 -19.64
CA GLU A 523 -18.65 -8.25 -20.80
C GLU A 523 -19.13 -6.99 -21.54
N VAL A 524 -20.44 -6.89 -21.82
CA VAL A 524 -21.03 -5.69 -22.42
C VAL A 524 -20.78 -4.48 -21.53
N ARG A 525 -21.06 -4.57 -20.22
CA ARG A 525 -20.80 -3.46 -19.30
C ARG A 525 -19.33 -3.08 -19.27
N ALA A 526 -18.43 -4.05 -19.11
CA ALA A 526 -16.99 -3.83 -18.98
C ALA A 526 -16.38 -3.22 -20.24
N LEU A 527 -16.84 -3.60 -21.44
CA LEU A 527 -16.33 -3.09 -22.72
C LEU A 527 -17.00 -1.77 -23.16
N THR A 528 -18.28 -1.57 -22.86
CA THR A 528 -19.04 -0.40 -23.36
C THR A 528 -19.25 0.71 -22.31
N GLY A 529 -19.12 0.38 -21.03
CA GLY A 529 -19.50 1.26 -19.91
C GLY A 529 -21.02 1.37 -19.68
N ALA A 530 -21.84 0.53 -20.32
CA ALA A 530 -23.29 0.54 -20.13
C ALA A 530 -23.68 0.34 -18.65
N GLY A 531 -24.56 1.20 -18.12
CA GLY A 531 -25.01 1.13 -16.72
C GLY A 531 -23.99 1.62 -15.67
N ALA A 532 -22.87 2.20 -16.11
CA ALA A 532 -21.87 2.82 -15.23
C ALA A 532 -22.16 4.29 -14.90
N ALA A 533 -23.15 4.90 -15.58
CA ALA A 533 -23.68 6.25 -15.31
C ALA A 533 -24.40 6.28 -13.96
#